data_AF-A0AAD4ZLI1-F1
#
_entry.id   AF-A0AAD4ZLI1-F1
#
_cell.length_a   1.000
_cell.length_b   1.000
_cell.length_c   1.000
_cell.angle_alpha   90.00
_cell.angle_beta   90.00
_cell.angle_gamma   90.00
#
_symmetry.space_group_name_H-M   'P 1'
#
loop_
_entity.id
_entity.type
_entity.pdbx_description
1 polymer ?
#
loop_
_entity_poly.entity_id
_entity_poly.type
_entity_poly.pdbx_seq_one_letter_code
_entity_poly.pdbx_strand_id
1 'polypeptide(L)'
;MEHRIDTTVPIEVTVGELKKLVEEGKVKYIGLSEASASTIRRAHAVHPITAVQLEWSLWSRDVEADIVPTCRELGIGIVAYSPLGRGFFSSGAKFVENLSQNDSRKA
;
A
#
# COMPACT_ATOMS: atom_id res chain seq x y z
N MET A 1 -4.06 9.67 2.57
CA MET A 1 -3.44 8.33 2.65
C MET A 1 -2.19 8.49 3.47
N GLU A 2 -2.01 7.67 4.50
CA GLU A 2 -0.73 7.58 5.21
C GLU A 2 0.27 6.86 4.29
N HIS A 3 1.35 7.53 3.90
CA HIS A 3 2.21 7.05 2.82
C HIS A 3 3.27 6.06 3.32
N ARG A 4 3.70 6.22 4.58
CA ARG A 4 4.60 5.27 5.25
C ARG A 4 4.15 5.18 6.69
N ILE A 5 4.05 3.96 7.20
CA ILE A 5 3.67 3.76 8.60
C ILE A 5 4.80 4.27 9.49
N ASP A 6 4.50 5.30 10.28
CA ASP A 6 5.36 5.71 11.38
C ASP A 6 5.28 4.66 12.49
N THR A 7 6.39 3.99 12.78
CA THR A 7 6.48 2.96 13.82
C THR A 7 6.60 3.52 15.23
N THR A 8 6.79 4.84 15.37
CA THR A 8 6.91 5.53 16.67
C THR A 8 5.56 6.00 17.21
N VAL A 9 4.55 6.12 16.33
CA VAL A 9 3.19 6.52 16.68
C VAL A 9 2.25 5.33 16.50
N PRO A 10 1.44 4.95 17.50
CA PRO A 10 0.43 3.92 17.33
C PRO A 10 -0.53 4.27 16.20
N ILE A 11 -0.80 3.31 15.30
CA ILE A 11 -1.63 3.54 14.12
C ILE A 11 -3.04 4.05 14.47
N GLU A 12 -3.56 3.68 15.64
CA GLU A 12 -4.86 4.12 16.13
C GLU A 12 -4.92 5.63 16.35
N VAL A 13 -3.81 6.25 16.77
CA VAL A 13 -3.71 7.70 16.94
C VAL A 13 -3.81 8.38 15.57
N THR A 14 -2.99 7.94 14.61
CA THR A 14 -2.98 8.48 13.25
C THR A 14 -4.34 8.34 12.58
N VAL A 15 -4.94 7.14 12.62
CA VAL A 15 -6.26 6.88 12.03
C VAL A 15 -7.36 7.62 12.78
N GLY A 16 -7.22 7.81 14.10
CA GLY A 16 -8.13 8.62 14.90
C GLY A 16 -8.17 10.08 14.45
N GLU A 17 -7.02 10.70 14.15
CA GLU A 17 -6.98 12.05 13.60
C GLU A 17 -7.54 12.12 12.17
N LEU A 18 -7.23 11.13 11.33
CA LEU A 18 -7.80 11.06 9.97
C LEU A 18 -9.32 10.88 9.99
N LYS A 19 -9.86 10.14 10.95
CA LYS A 19 -11.30 9.98 11.17
C LYS A 19 -11.98 11.32 11.44
N LYS A 20 -11.39 12.20 12.26
CA LYS A 20 -11.94 13.55 12.49
C LYS A 20 -12.06 14.34 11.19
N LEU A 21 -11.07 14.24 10.31
CA LEU A 21 -11.12 14.89 8.99
C LEU A 21 -12.22 14.32 8.09
N VAL A 22 -12.58 13.04 8.24
CA VAL A 22 -13.75 12.45 7.58
C VAL A 22 -15.04 13.04 8.14
N GLU A 23 -15.16 13.11 9.46
CA GLU A 23 -16.34 13.65 10.16
C GLU A 23 -16.55 15.15 9.86
N GLU A 24 -15.46 15.91 9.71
CA GLU A 24 -15.48 17.31 9.27
C GLU A 24 -15.80 17.46 7.77
N GLY A 25 -15.91 16.36 7.01
CA GLY A 25 -16.19 16.36 5.58
C GLY A 25 -15.02 16.82 4.69
N LYS A 26 -13.81 16.95 5.26
CA LYS A 26 -12.61 17.39 4.53
C LYS A 26 -12.03 16.29 3.65
N VAL A 27 -12.19 15.04 4.08
CA VAL A 27 -11.82 13.85 3.30
C VAL A 27 -12.98 12.85 3.29
N LYS A 28 -13.08 12.04 2.24
CA LYS A 28 -14.18 11.05 2.13
C LYS A 28 -13.80 9.67 2.65
N TYR A 29 -12.53 9.29 2.47
CA TYR A 29 -12.06 7.91 2.69
C TYR A 29 -10.64 7.92 3.24
N ILE A 30 -10.32 6.87 4.01
CA ILE A 30 -8.97 6.64 4.55
C ILE A 30 -8.33 5.49 3.79
N GLY A 31 -7.05 5.66 3.44
CA GLY A 31 -6.23 4.62 2.85
C GLY A 31 -4.85 4.59 3.46
N LEU A 32 -4.22 3.41 3.42
CA LEU A 32 -2.87 3.16 3.94
C LEU A 32 -1.94 2.71 2.81
N SER A 33 -0.65 2.94 2.97
CA SER A 33 0.37 2.42 2.06
C SER A 33 1.42 1.63 2.84
N GLU A 34 1.90 0.53 2.27
CA GLU A 34 2.99 -0.28 2.84
C GLU A 34 2.74 -0.71 4.30
N ALA A 35 1.48 -1.02 4.63
CA ALA A 35 1.09 -1.44 5.98
C ALA A 35 1.04 -2.97 6.09
N SER A 36 1.54 -3.51 7.21
CA SER A 36 1.41 -4.94 7.53
C SER A 36 -0.05 -5.33 7.80
N ALA A 37 -0.37 -6.63 7.67
CA ALA A 37 -1.71 -7.15 7.96
C ALA A 37 -2.20 -6.80 9.37
N SER A 38 -1.32 -6.85 10.38
CA SER A 38 -1.65 -6.47 11.75
C SER A 38 -2.00 -4.99 11.89
N THR A 39 -1.25 -4.11 11.22
CA THR A 39 -1.49 -2.67 11.21
C THR A 39 -2.79 -2.34 10.51
N ILE A 40 -3.09 -2.99 9.38
CA ILE A 40 -4.36 -2.85 8.65
C ILE A 40 -5.54 -3.18 9.56
N ARG A 41 -5.51 -4.31 10.28
CA ARG A 41 -6.61 -4.72 11.17
C ARG A 41 -6.84 -3.71 12.30
N ARG A 42 -5.76 -3.27 12.95
CA ARG A 42 -5.81 -2.26 14.02
C ARG A 42 -6.36 -0.92 13.52
N ALA A 43 -5.91 -0.47 12.36
CA ALA A 43 -6.40 0.74 11.71
C ALA A 43 -7.91 0.63 11.38
N HIS A 44 -8.30 -0.48 10.75
CA HIS A 44 -9.69 -0.71 10.32
C HIS A 44 -10.66 -0.78 11.50
N ALA A 45 -10.21 -1.25 12.67
CA ALA A 45 -11.00 -1.24 13.90
C ALA A 45 -11.30 0.18 14.43
N VAL A 46 -10.47 1.18 14.11
CA VAL A 46 -10.69 2.58 14.50
C VAL A 46 -11.62 3.30 13.52
N HIS A 47 -11.37 3.12 12.23
CA HIS A 47 -12.22 3.62 11.15
C HIS A 47 -12.03 2.75 9.89
N PRO A 48 -13.09 2.44 9.12
CA PRO A 48 -12.97 1.62 7.92
C PRO A 48 -11.91 2.13 6.95
N ILE A 49 -10.92 1.27 6.67
CA ILE A 49 -9.91 1.53 5.64
C ILE A 49 -10.50 1.15 4.29
N THR A 50 -10.50 2.09 3.35
CA THR A 50 -11.11 1.88 2.02
C THR A 50 -10.14 1.22 1.04
N ALA A 51 -8.86 1.59 1.11
CA ALA A 51 -7.85 1.06 0.20
C ALA A 51 -6.47 0.92 0.86
N VAL A 52 -5.74 -0.12 0.44
CA VAL A 52 -4.32 -0.29 0.74
C VAL A 52 -3.52 -0.26 -0.56
N GLN A 53 -2.48 0.57 -0.59
CA GLN A 53 -1.54 0.62 -1.71
C GLN A 53 -0.23 -0.10 -1.37
N LEU A 54 0.17 -1.02 -2.24
CA LEU A 54 1.34 -1.88 -2.03
C LEU A 54 1.99 -2.32 -3.35
N GLU A 55 3.25 -2.79 -3.31
CA GLU A 55 3.86 -3.45 -4.47
C GLU A 55 3.21 -4.81 -4.70
N TRP A 56 2.64 -5.02 -5.89
CA TRP A 56 2.13 -6.33 -6.29
C TRP A 56 2.27 -6.53 -7.78
N SER A 57 3.04 -7.54 -8.17
CA SER A 57 3.31 -7.89 -9.57
C SER A 57 3.61 -9.38 -9.68
N LEU A 58 3.91 -9.87 -10.88
CA LEU A 58 4.38 -11.26 -11.04
C LEU A 58 5.71 -11.55 -10.31
N TRP A 59 6.47 -10.51 -9.93
CA TRP A 59 7.72 -10.64 -9.18
C TRP A 59 7.59 -10.38 -7.68
N SER A 60 6.71 -9.48 -7.28
CA SER A 60 6.48 -9.17 -5.86
C SER A 60 5.13 -9.75 -5.47
N ARG A 61 5.15 -10.88 -4.77
CA ARG A 61 3.95 -11.64 -4.36
C ARG A 61 3.92 -11.92 -2.86
N ASP A 62 4.88 -11.41 -2.08
CA ASP A 62 4.96 -11.66 -0.64
C ASP A 62 3.68 -11.23 0.10
N VAL A 63 3.05 -10.16 -0.39
CA VAL A 63 1.77 -9.62 0.12
C VAL A 63 0.61 -10.62 0.04
N GLU A 64 0.72 -11.68 -0.77
CA GLU A 64 -0.31 -12.72 -0.89
C GLU A 64 -0.37 -13.64 0.33
N ALA A 65 0.69 -13.69 1.14
CA ALA A 65 0.74 -14.52 2.34
C ALA A 65 -0.26 -14.04 3.40
N ASP A 66 -0.40 -12.73 3.60
CA ASP A 66 -1.16 -12.17 4.74
C ASP A 66 -1.95 -10.89 4.42
N ILE A 67 -1.40 -9.95 3.63
CA ILE A 67 -2.03 -8.66 3.34
C ILE A 67 -3.22 -8.82 2.39
N VAL A 68 -3.07 -9.53 1.26
CA VAL A 68 -4.16 -9.76 0.30
C VAL A 68 -5.35 -10.51 0.95
N PRO A 69 -5.15 -11.61 1.70
CA PRO A 69 -6.22 -12.24 2.47
C PRO A 69 -6.89 -11.28 3.47
N THR A 70 -6.10 -10.48 4.19
CA THR A 70 -6.63 -9.52 5.18
C THR A 70 -7.49 -8.43 4.50
N CYS A 71 -7.03 -7.86 3.39
CA CYS A 71 -7.82 -6.90 2.62
C CYS A 71 -9.11 -7.52 2.08
N ARG A 72 -9.04 -8.77 1.58
CA ARG A 72 -10.23 -9.50 1.11
C ARG A 72 -11.24 -9.72 2.24
N GLU A 73 -10.79 -10.18 3.40
CA GLU A 73 -11.63 -10.42 4.58
C GLU A 73 -12.36 -9.16 5.05
N LEU A 74 -11.65 -8.02 5.07
CA LEU A 74 -12.16 -6.74 5.56
C LEU A 74 -12.88 -5.91 4.48
N GLY A 75 -12.99 -6.41 3.24
CA GLY A 75 -13.62 -5.68 2.13
C GLY A 75 -12.83 -4.44 1.67
N ILE A 76 -11.50 -4.45 1.81
CA ILE A 76 -10.61 -3.33 1.48
C ILE A 76 -10.10 -3.47 0.04
N GLY A 77 -10.14 -2.37 -0.72
CA GLY A 77 -9.58 -2.31 -2.08
C GLY A 77 -8.05 -2.36 -2.07
N ILE A 78 -7.45 -2.98 -3.09
CA ILE A 78 -6.00 -2.98 -3.28
C ILE A 78 -5.62 -2.11 -4.48
N VAL A 79 -4.66 -1.21 -4.27
CA VAL A 79 -4.06 -0.38 -5.31
C VAL A 79 -2.62 -0.84 -5.52
N ALA A 80 -2.36 -1.64 -6.55
CA ALA A 80 -1.02 -2.12 -6.83
C ALA A 80 -0.16 -1.01 -7.46
N TYR A 81 0.99 -0.68 -6.86
CA TYR A 81 2.03 0.05 -7.56
C TYR A 81 3.02 -0.92 -8.21
N SER A 82 3.70 -0.45 -9.26
CA SER A 82 4.64 -1.23 -10.06
C SER A 82 4.11 -2.59 -10.56
N PRO A 83 2.84 -2.73 -10.99
CA PRO A 83 2.28 -4.03 -11.40
C PRO A 83 3.00 -4.65 -12.61
N LEU A 84 3.65 -3.82 -13.43
CA LEU A 84 4.43 -4.24 -14.60
C LEU A 84 5.90 -4.51 -14.27
N GLY A 85 6.24 -4.82 -13.02
CA GLY A 85 7.63 -5.11 -12.64
C GLY A 85 8.55 -3.94 -12.97
N ARG A 86 8.07 -2.72 -12.67
CA ARG A 86 8.78 -1.46 -12.93
C ARG A 86 9.17 -1.23 -14.41
N GLY A 87 8.41 -1.83 -15.33
CA GLY A 87 8.55 -1.70 -16.79
C GLY A 87 9.03 -2.98 -17.49
N PHE A 88 9.46 -3.99 -16.73
CA PHE A 88 9.94 -5.24 -17.31
C PHE A 88 8.84 -6.02 -18.05
N PHE A 89 7.65 -6.15 -17.46
CA PHE A 89 6.59 -6.96 -18.07
C PHE A 89 5.96 -6.33 -19.31
N SER A 90 6.24 -5.05 -19.59
CA SER A 90 5.85 -4.41 -20.86
C SER A 90 6.90 -4.54 -21.97
N SER A 91 8.19 -4.64 -21.61
CA SER A 91 9.31 -4.39 -22.53
C SER A 91 10.34 -5.53 -22.60
N GLY A 92 10.26 -6.52 -21.70
CA GLY A 92 11.15 -7.67 -21.64
C GLY A 92 12.56 -7.34 -21.14
N ALA A 93 13.46 -8.33 -21.18
CA ALA A 93 14.80 -8.26 -20.58
C ALA A 93 15.68 -7.12 -21.12
N LYS A 94 15.56 -6.78 -22.42
CA LYS A 94 16.31 -5.68 -23.05
C LYS A 94 15.98 -4.30 -22.46
N PHE A 95 14.88 -4.18 -21.73
CA PHE A 95 14.55 -2.97 -21.00
C PHE A 95 15.63 -2.58 -19.98
N VAL A 96 16.16 -3.57 -19.26
CA VAL A 96 17.13 -3.35 -18.17
C VAL A 96 18.44 -2.79 -18.71
N GLU A 97 18.83 -3.19 -19.92
CA GLU A 97 20.03 -2.70 -20.61
C GLU A 97 19.95 -1.20 -20.95
N ASN A 98 18.74 -0.70 -21.22
CA ASN A 98 18.49 0.70 -21.57
C ASN A 98 18.33 1.64 -20.37
N LEU A 99 18.36 1.12 -19.14
CA LEU A 99 18.31 1.94 -17.94
C LEU A 99 19.60 2.75 -17.80
N SER A 100 19.50 3.98 -17.30
CA SER A 100 20.69 4.80 -16.97
C SER A 100 21.50 4.15 -15.84
N GLN A 101 22.78 4.50 -15.69
CA GLN A 101 23.60 3.93 -14.61
C GLN A 101 23.09 4.27 -13.20
N ASN A 102 22.45 5.42 -13.03
CA ASN A 102 21.94 5.87 -11.72
C ASN A 102 20.46 5.48 -11.50
N ASP A 103 19.91 4.58 -12.31
CA ASP A 103 18.52 4.15 -12.16
C ASP A 103 18.41 3.15 -11.00
N SER A 104 17.52 3.42 -10.05
CA SER A 104 17.32 2.58 -8.85
C SER A 104 16.80 1.18 -9.17
N ARG A 105 16.34 0.92 -10.40
CA ARG A 105 15.89 -0.40 -10.87
C ARG A 105 17.04 -1.29 -11.36
N LYS A 106 18.27 -0.78 -11.44
CA LYS A 106 19.47 -1.59 -11.73
C LYS A 106 20.10 -2.22 -10.49
N ALA A 107 19.79 -1.69 -9.31
CA ALA A 107 20.37 -2.10 -8.03
C ALA A 107 19.73 -3.38 -7.49
#